data_AF-A0A6L7WD35-F1
#
_entry.id   AF-A0A6L7WD35-F1
#
_cell.length_a   1.000
_cell.length_b   1.000
_cell.length_c   1.000
_cell.angle_alpha   90.00
_cell.angle_beta   90.00
_cell.angle_gamma   90.00
#
_symmetry.space_group_name_H-M   'P 1'
#
loop_
_entity.id
_entity.type
_entity.pdbx_description
1 polymer ?
#
loop_
_entity_poly.entity_id
_entity_poly.type
_entity_poly.pdbx_seq_one_letter_code
_entity_poly.pdbx_strand_id
1 'polypeptide(L)'
;MVALRADGTVVSDTLRFIRRSDQMRLIGRVHTASGGILDVRKILRAVRDPGEADPRVRTTLYRYQAMWRSTPEASIPLFRYDNYREDVNTLHRHDFDAGGNETDRYSVPHDQMPFMDEVIREAEELARMRAESA
;
A
#
# COMPACT_ATOMS: atom_id res chain seq x y z
N MET A 1 -6.28 -0.78 -11.90
CA MET A 1 -7.43 -0.07 -11.29
C MET A 1 -8.74 -0.31 -12.01
N VAL A 2 -8.81 -0.16 -13.34
CA VAL A 2 -10.04 -0.41 -14.12
C VAL A 2 -10.62 -1.79 -13.85
N ALA A 3 -9.78 -2.84 -13.86
CA ALA A 3 -10.21 -4.21 -13.54
C ALA A 3 -10.75 -4.36 -12.10
N LEU A 4 -10.08 -3.77 -11.10
CA LEU A 4 -10.50 -3.83 -9.69
C LEU A 4 -11.78 -3.02 -9.39
N ARG A 5 -12.09 -2.02 -10.21
CA ARG A 5 -13.39 -1.33 -10.14
C ARG A 5 -14.47 -2.14 -10.83
N ALA A 6 -14.14 -2.80 -11.95
CA ALA A 6 -15.06 -3.64 -12.69
C ALA A 6 -15.48 -4.91 -11.93
N ASP A 7 -14.59 -5.49 -11.13
CA ASP A 7 -14.89 -6.65 -10.27
C ASP A 7 -15.46 -6.28 -8.89
N GLY A 8 -15.69 -4.98 -8.65
CA GLY A 8 -16.28 -4.47 -7.41
C GLY A 8 -15.32 -4.38 -6.22
N THR A 9 -14.06 -4.82 -6.34
CA THR A 9 -13.08 -4.74 -5.24
C THR A 9 -12.87 -3.31 -4.77
N VAL A 10 -12.81 -2.35 -5.70
CA VAL A 10 -12.59 -0.93 -5.43
C VAL A 10 -13.87 -0.13 -5.68
N VAL A 11 -14.36 0.52 -4.62
CA VAL A 11 -15.55 1.38 -4.68
C VAL A 11 -15.17 2.80 -5.06
N SER A 12 -14.08 3.32 -4.50
CA SER A 12 -13.57 4.65 -4.83
C SER A 12 -12.08 4.77 -4.55
N ASP A 13 -11.42 5.72 -5.20
CA ASP A 13 -10.05 6.08 -4.88
C ASP A 13 -9.77 7.56 -5.14
N THR A 14 -8.70 8.05 -4.53
CA THR A 14 -8.18 9.42 -4.68
C THR A 14 -6.72 9.41 -5.17
N LEU A 15 -6.32 8.33 -5.85
CA LEU A 15 -4.93 8.14 -6.26
C LEU A 15 -4.52 9.15 -7.30
N ARG A 16 -3.39 9.81 -7.07
CA ARG A 16 -2.85 10.80 -7.99
C ARG A 16 -1.33 10.81 -7.99
N PHE A 17 -0.80 11.12 -9.16
CA PHE A 17 0.62 11.40 -9.33
C PHE A 17 0.90 12.88 -9.08
N ILE A 18 1.91 13.16 -8.26
CA ILE A 18 2.41 14.50 -7.98
C ILE A 18 3.89 14.53 -8.34
N ARG A 19 4.24 15.36 -9.32
CA ARG A 19 5.64 15.64 -9.66
C ARG A 19 6.21 16.65 -8.67
N ARG A 20 7.38 16.35 -8.11
CA ARG A 20 8.20 17.31 -7.33
C ARG A 20 9.66 17.15 -7.71
N SER A 21 10.23 18.16 -8.34
CA SER A 21 11.63 18.15 -8.82
C SER A 21 11.92 16.91 -9.69
N ASP A 22 12.88 16.08 -9.28
CA ASP A 22 13.30 14.82 -9.92
C ASP A 22 12.51 13.58 -9.43
N GLN A 23 11.45 13.79 -8.65
CA GLN A 23 10.62 12.73 -8.07
C GLN A 23 9.19 12.77 -8.60
N MET A 24 8.61 11.57 -8.72
CA MET A 24 7.18 11.36 -8.92
C MET A 24 6.61 10.68 -7.69
N ARG A 25 5.50 11.19 -7.14
CA ARG A 25 4.85 10.61 -5.97
C ARG A 25 3.48 10.08 -6.35
N LEU A 26 3.20 8.82 -6.07
CA LEU A 26 1.83 8.30 -6.09
C LEU A 26 1.30 8.39 -4.67
N ILE A 27 0.26 9.19 -4.45
CA ILE A 27 -0.38 9.34 -3.16
C ILE A 27 -1.90 9.25 -3.28
N GLY A 28 -2.56 8.81 -2.22
CA GLY A 28 -4.01 8.85 -2.10
C GLY A 28 -4.52 7.69 -1.27
N ARG A 29 -5.83 7.43 -1.37
CA ARG A 29 -6.52 6.35 -0.69
C ARG A 29 -7.30 5.52 -1.68
N VAL A 30 -7.39 4.22 -1.41
CA VAL A 30 -8.32 3.31 -2.09
C VAL A 30 -9.32 2.80 -1.05
N HIS A 31 -10.60 2.87 -1.38
CA HIS A 31 -11.68 2.32 -0.56
C HIS A 31 -12.22 1.06 -1.23
N THR A 32 -12.31 -0.01 -0.46
CA THR A 32 -12.76 -1.31 -0.94
C THR A 32 -14.21 -1.59 -0.52
N ALA A 33 -14.84 -2.60 -1.12
CA ALA A 33 -16.26 -2.91 -0.90
C ALA A 33 -16.59 -3.27 0.55
N SER A 34 -15.69 -3.99 1.22
CA SER A 34 -15.88 -4.45 2.61
C SER A 34 -15.47 -3.41 3.66
N GLY A 35 -15.36 -2.13 3.28
CA GLY A 35 -14.98 -1.04 4.19
C GLY A 35 -13.47 -0.97 4.47
N GLY A 36 -12.65 -1.66 3.69
CA GLY A 36 -11.21 -1.52 3.71
C GLY A 36 -10.76 -0.17 3.15
N ILE A 37 -9.69 0.36 3.73
CA ILE A 37 -9.03 1.60 3.31
C ILE A 37 -7.54 1.30 3.14
N LEU A 38 -7.02 1.53 1.94
CA LEU A 38 -5.59 1.45 1.66
C LEU A 38 -5.01 2.85 1.46
N ASP A 39 -4.25 3.32 2.44
CA ASP A 39 -3.48 4.56 2.33
C ASP A 39 -2.19 4.28 1.54
N VAL A 40 -2.06 4.96 0.39
CA VAL A 40 -0.96 4.79 -0.55
C VAL A 40 -0.01 5.99 -0.50
N ARG A 41 1.28 5.71 -0.31
CA ARG A 41 2.35 6.68 -0.50
C ARG A 41 3.58 6.01 -1.10
N LYS A 42 3.84 6.29 -2.37
CA LYS A 42 5.02 5.81 -3.11
C LYS A 42 5.81 6.97 -3.66
N ILE A 43 7.14 6.94 -3.55
CA ILE A 43 8.04 7.89 -4.19
C ILE A 43 8.88 7.14 -5.22
N LEU A 44 8.84 7.64 -6.44
CA LEU A 44 9.57 7.16 -7.60
C LEU A 44 10.62 8.21 -7.96
N ARG A 45 11.83 7.78 -8.29
CA ARG A 45 12.91 8.64 -8.76
C ARG A 45 13.48 8.08 -10.06
N ALA A 46 13.76 8.96 -11.01
CA ALA A 46 14.56 8.59 -12.17
C ALA A 46 16.03 8.45 -11.74
N VAL A 47 16.61 7.27 -11.95
CA VAL A 47 18.01 6.98 -11.69
C VAL A 47 18.68 6.77 -13.04
N ARG A 48 19.83 7.41 -13.24
CA ARG A 48 20.71 7.14 -14.38
C ARG A 48 21.92 6.39 -13.86
N ASP A 49 22.02 5.13 -14.23
CA ASP A 49 23.20 4.33 -13.91
C ASP A 49 24.33 4.72 -14.87
N PRO A 50 25.58 4.91 -14.38
CA PRO A 50 26.71 5.22 -15.25
C PRO A 50 26.89 4.15 -16.32
N GLY A 51 26.84 4.53 -17.59
CA GLY A 51 26.98 3.61 -18.74
C GLY A 51 25.66 3.12 -19.33
N GLU A 52 24.51 3.45 -18.74
CA GLU A 52 23.21 3.20 -19.36
C GLU A 52 22.68 4.44 -20.09
N ALA A 53 22.22 4.25 -21.34
CA ALA A 53 21.67 5.33 -22.16
C ALA A 53 20.31 5.82 -21.63
N ASP A 54 19.51 4.91 -21.05
CA ASP A 54 18.13 5.19 -20.65
C ASP A 54 17.97 5.31 -19.12
N PRO A 55 17.32 6.36 -18.62
CA PRO A 55 17.02 6.48 -17.20
C PRO A 55 16.00 5.42 -16.76
N ARG A 56 16.27 4.75 -15.63
CA ARG A 56 15.35 3.80 -14.99
C ARG A 56 14.54 4.50 -13.90
N VAL A 57 13.32 4.03 -13.65
CA VAL A 57 12.51 4.54 -12.53
C VAL A 57 12.63 3.57 -11.35
N ARG A 58 13.19 4.05 -10.24
CA ARG A 58 13.31 3.28 -9.00
C ARG A 58 12.32 3.80 -7.96
N THR A 59 11.69 2.88 -7.22
CA THR A 59 10.93 3.24 -6.02
C THR A 59 11.91 3.48 -4.88
N THR A 60 11.91 4.69 -4.31
CA THR A 60 12.80 5.04 -3.18
C THR A 60 12.06 4.99 -1.85
N LEU A 61 10.75 5.17 -1.87
CA LEU A 61 9.89 5.04 -0.70
C LEU A 61 8.62 4.32 -1.10
N TYR A 62 8.23 3.37 -0.28
CA TYR A 62 7.01 2.61 -0.42
C TYR A 62 6.32 2.60 0.94
N ARG A 63 5.04 2.98 0.97
CA ARG A 63 4.17 2.81 2.13
C ARG A 63 2.76 2.51 1.65
N TYR A 64 2.28 1.33 2.01
CA TYR A 64 0.88 0.95 1.92
C TYR A 64 0.39 0.63 3.32
N GLN A 65 -0.66 1.29 3.77
CA GLN A 65 -1.26 1.02 5.07
C GLN A 65 -2.72 0.68 4.88
N ALA A 66 -3.04 -0.59 5.11
CA ALA A 66 -4.41 -1.08 5.08
C ALA A 66 -5.04 -0.91 6.46
N MET A 67 -6.28 -0.44 6.47
CA MET A 67 -7.08 -0.23 7.66
C MET A 67 -8.51 -0.69 7.37
N TRP A 68 -9.20 -1.16 8.38
CA TRP A 68 -10.63 -1.42 8.33
C TRP A 68 -11.37 -0.32 9.07
N ARG A 69 -12.42 0.21 8.45
CA ARG A 69 -13.25 1.25 9.05
C ARG A 69 -14.33 0.60 9.93
N SER A 70 -14.08 0.50 11.23
CA SER A 70 -15.04 -0.07 12.19
C SER A 70 -16.19 0.88 12.51
N THR A 71 -15.93 2.19 12.54
CA THR A 71 -16.95 3.25 12.67
C THR A 71 -16.60 4.42 11.74
N PRO A 72 -17.51 5.41 11.54
CA PRO A 72 -17.17 6.58 10.74
C PRO A 72 -15.92 7.34 11.24
N GLU A 73 -15.66 7.31 12.55
CA GLU A 73 -14.58 8.02 13.23
C GLU A 73 -13.34 7.15 13.54
N ALA A 74 -13.47 5.83 13.55
CA ALA A 74 -12.41 4.91 13.94
C ALA A 74 -12.00 3.94 12.82
N SER A 75 -10.69 3.74 12.70
CA SER A 75 -10.08 2.78 11.79
C SER A 75 -9.08 1.90 12.51
N ILE A 76 -9.14 0.61 12.28
CA ILE A 76 -8.25 -0.39 12.88
C ILE A 76 -7.23 -0.80 11.80
N PRO A 77 -5.92 -0.73 12.04
CA PRO A 77 -4.93 -1.19 11.07
C PRO A 77 -5.08 -2.70 10.83
N LEU A 78 -4.89 -3.11 9.58
CA LEU A 78 -4.90 -4.52 9.15
C LEU A 78 -3.48 -5.01 8.89
N PHE A 79 -2.78 -4.30 8.01
CA PHE A 79 -1.37 -4.53 7.72
C PHE A 79 -0.74 -3.24 7.20
N ARG A 80 0.60 -3.21 7.18
CA ARG A 80 1.37 -2.14 6.56
C ARG A 80 2.57 -2.72 5.83
N TYR A 81 2.79 -2.27 4.60
CA TYR A 81 4.07 -2.44 3.92
C TYR A 81 4.81 -1.10 3.96
N ASP A 82 6.04 -1.04 4.47
CA ASP A 82 6.88 0.15 4.31
C ASP A 82 8.39 -0.11 4.32
N ASN A 83 9.15 0.85 3.79
CA ASN A 83 10.61 0.92 3.89
C ASN A 83 11.08 2.25 4.52
N TYR A 84 10.27 2.85 5.39
CA TYR A 84 10.35 4.29 5.71
C TYR A 84 11.26 4.64 6.90
N ARG A 85 11.75 3.68 7.70
CA ARG A 85 12.38 4.01 9.00
C ARG A 85 13.78 3.47 9.27
N GLU A 86 14.08 2.23 8.92
CA GLU A 86 15.31 1.58 9.40
C GLU A 86 16.18 1.06 8.26
N ASP A 87 15.57 0.54 7.21
CA ASP A 87 16.27 0.12 6.00
C ASP A 87 15.48 0.52 4.76
N VAL A 88 15.94 1.57 4.09
CA VAL A 88 15.31 2.06 2.85
C VAL A 88 15.43 1.07 1.69
N ASN A 89 16.29 0.06 1.80
CA ASN A 89 16.49 -0.97 0.80
C ASN A 89 15.67 -2.23 1.07
N THR A 90 15.03 -2.34 2.23
CA THR A 90 14.22 -3.51 2.59
C THR A 90 12.77 -3.09 2.79
N LEU A 91 11.87 -3.75 2.07
CA LEU A 91 10.44 -3.62 2.35
C LEU A 91 10.12 -4.47 3.57
N HIS A 92 9.44 -3.89 4.56
CA HIS A 92 8.90 -4.61 5.68
C HIS A 92 7.39 -4.76 5.55
N ARG A 93 6.88 -5.91 5.97
CA ARG A 93 5.47 -6.12 6.26
C ARG A 93 5.26 -6.09 7.76
N HIS A 94 4.20 -5.42 8.18
CA HIS A 94 3.70 -5.36 9.55
C HIS A 94 2.28 -5.90 9.57
N ASP A 95 2.00 -6.84 10.46
CA ASP A 95 0.68 -7.42 10.67
C ASP A 95 0.09 -6.93 12.00
N PHE A 96 -1.23 -6.73 12.04
CA PHE A 96 -1.93 -6.18 13.21
C PHE A 96 -3.08 -7.08 13.68
N ASP A 97 -3.27 -7.15 15.00
CA ASP A 97 -4.39 -7.87 15.61
C ASP A 97 -5.74 -7.12 15.51
N ALA A 98 -6.78 -7.67 16.14
CA ALA A 98 -8.12 -7.07 16.21
C ALA A 98 -8.20 -5.74 16.95
N GLY A 99 -7.30 -5.51 17.90
CA GLY A 99 -7.19 -4.25 18.62
C GLY A 99 -6.35 -3.21 17.87
N GLY A 100 -5.73 -3.58 16.76
CA GLY A 100 -4.82 -2.73 16.01
C GLY A 100 -3.39 -2.69 16.59
N ASN A 101 -3.02 -3.67 17.42
CA ASN A 101 -1.65 -3.81 17.90
C ASN A 101 -0.82 -4.59 16.89
N GLU A 102 0.42 -4.15 16.65
CA GLU A 102 1.35 -4.84 15.76
C GLU A 102 1.76 -6.18 16.39
N THR A 103 1.52 -7.28 15.67
CA THR A 103 1.81 -8.65 16.14
C THR A 103 3.06 -9.24 15.51
N ASP A 104 3.36 -8.85 14.27
CA ASP A 104 4.52 -9.37 13.54
C ASP A 104 5.11 -8.29 12.62
N ARG A 105 6.40 -8.43 12.36
CA ARG A 105 7.16 -7.62 11.42
C ARG A 105 8.25 -8.46 10.75
N TYR A 106 8.20 -8.56 9.44
CA TYR A 106 9.21 -9.28 8.67
C TYR A 106 9.60 -8.57 7.37
N SER A 107 10.78 -8.90 6.89
CA SER A 107 11.32 -8.39 5.62
C SER A 107 10.69 -9.14 4.45
N VAL A 108 10.35 -8.40 3.40
CA VAL A 108 9.79 -8.92 2.15
C VAL A 108 10.90 -8.90 1.11
N PRO A 109 11.33 -10.07 0.60
CA PRO A 109 12.29 -10.15 -0.50
C PRO A 109 11.85 -9.33 -1.71
N HIS A 110 12.81 -8.76 -2.44
CA HIS A 110 12.52 -7.91 -3.60
C HIS A 110 11.72 -8.63 -4.70
N ASP A 111 11.98 -9.91 -4.92
CA ASP A 111 11.27 -10.77 -5.88
C ASP A 111 9.87 -11.17 -5.42
N GLN A 112 9.52 -10.89 -4.17
CA GLN A 112 8.21 -11.15 -3.56
C GLN A 112 7.45 -9.86 -3.21
N MET A 113 7.95 -8.70 -3.67
CA MET A 113 7.25 -7.44 -3.43
C MET A 113 5.89 -7.45 -4.14
N PRO A 114 4.78 -7.23 -3.43
CA PRO A 114 3.48 -7.29 -4.04
C PRO A 114 3.25 -6.08 -4.96
N PHE A 115 2.53 -6.34 -6.05
CA PHE A 115 1.93 -5.31 -6.87
C PHE A 115 0.79 -4.62 -6.12
N MET A 116 0.46 -3.40 -6.55
CA MET A 116 -0.54 -2.59 -5.84
C MET A 116 -1.93 -3.24 -5.85
N ASP A 117 -2.29 -3.95 -6.91
CA ASP A 117 -3.55 -4.69 -7.00
C ASP A 117 -3.61 -5.89 -6.06
N GLU A 118 -2.50 -6.61 -5.87
CA GLU A 118 -2.40 -7.66 -4.85
C GLU A 118 -2.61 -7.09 -3.45
N VAL A 119 -1.98 -5.95 -3.14
CA VAL A 119 -2.16 -5.26 -1.86
C VAL A 119 -3.61 -4.78 -1.66
N ILE A 120 -4.27 -4.30 -2.72
CA ILE A 120 -5.68 -3.88 -2.65
C ILE A 120 -6.59 -5.09 -2.39
N ARG A 121 -6.36 -6.22 -3.08
CA ARG A 121 -7.15 -7.44 -2.89
C ARG A 121 -7.00 -7.99 -1.47
N GLU A 122 -5.79 -7.98 -0.95
CA GLU A 122 -5.52 -8.38 0.42
C GLU A 122 -6.23 -7.48 1.44
N ALA A 123 -6.19 -6.15 1.23
CA ALA A 123 -6.91 -5.21 2.09
C ALA A 123 -8.43 -5.46 2.08
N GLU A 124 -9.00 -5.79 0.91
CA GLU A 124 -10.41 -6.17 0.79
C GLU A 124 -10.72 -7.49 1.51
N GLU A 125 -9.90 -8.52 1.33
CA GLU A 125 -10.11 -9.82 1.96
C GLU A 125 -10.08 -9.73 3.49
N LEU A 126 -9.08 -9.05 4.05
CA LEU A 126 -8.98 -8.87 5.49
C LEU A 126 -10.11 -7.98 6.05
N ALA A 127 -10.51 -6.94 5.31
CA ALA A 127 -11.67 -6.13 5.69
C ALA A 127 -12.97 -6.93 5.68
N ARG A 128 -13.16 -7.83 4.71
CA ARG A 128 -14.31 -8.73 4.64
C ARG A 128 -14.36 -9.67 5.84
N MET A 129 -13.23 -10.32 6.17
CA MET A 129 -13.14 -11.20 7.34
C MET A 129 -13.46 -10.46 8.65
N ARG A 130 -13.05 -9.19 8.77
CA ARG A 130 -13.39 -8.33 9.91
C ARG A 130 -14.87 -8.04 9.99
N ALA A 131 -15.49 -7.68 8.87
CA ALA A 131 -16.91 -7.38 8.79
C ALA A 131 -17.78 -8.61 9.11
N GLU A 132 -17.34 -9.81 8.76
CA GLU A 132 -18.05 -11.07 9.07
C GLU A 132 -17.90 -11.50 10.54
N SER A 133 -16.89 -10.98 11.25
CA SER A 133 -16.59 -11.32 12.65
C SER A 133 -17.12 -10.30 13.67
N ALA A 134 -17.72 -9.18 13.21
CA ALA A 134 -18.22 -8.07 14.02
C ALA A 134 -19.73 -8.16 14.24
#